data_AF-W6L675-F1
#
_entry.id   AF-W6L675-F1
#
_cell.length_a   1.000
_cell.length_b   1.000
_cell.length_c   1.000
_cell.angle_alpha   90.00
_cell.angle_beta   90.00
_cell.angle_gamma   90.00
#
_symmetry.space_group_name_H-M   'P 1'
#
loop_
_entity.id
_entity.type
_entity.pdbx_description
1 polymer ?
#
loop_
_entity_poly.entity_id
_entity_poly.type
_entity_poly.pdbx_seq_one_letter_code
_entity_poly.pdbx_strand_id
1 'polypeptide(L)'
;MYFSRLWWASKKNLRLRCTQCQSLLPAAHFSHRIGPQRSLTCLHCKRLCTICGMRQTFDNFASEHVDECNRCLAKQHLASNNVYFRYPILKYKACPFSVDEMRDELKKSGDQEGGR
;
A
#
# COMPACT_ATOMS: atom_id res chain seq x y z
N MET A 1 -28.67 37.78 -4.58
CA MET A 1 -28.21 36.57 -5.32
C MET A 1 -26.74 36.77 -5.68
N TYR A 2 -25.82 36.17 -4.94
CA TYR A 2 -24.39 36.23 -5.26
C TYR A 2 -24.07 35.13 -6.28
N PHE A 3 -23.89 35.52 -7.53
CA PHE A 3 -23.37 34.62 -8.57
C PHE A 3 -21.87 34.45 -8.36
N SER A 4 -21.49 33.39 -7.64
CA SER A 4 -20.12 32.91 -7.61
C SER A 4 -19.75 32.44 -9.01
N ARG A 5 -19.06 33.30 -9.76
CA ARG A 5 -18.41 32.92 -11.02
C ARG A 5 -17.38 31.85 -10.71
N LEU A 6 -17.72 30.59 -10.96
CA LEU A 6 -16.79 29.48 -10.98
C LEU A 6 -15.85 29.68 -12.17
N TRP A 7 -14.70 30.29 -11.93
CA TRP A 7 -13.62 30.35 -12.91
C TRP A 7 -13.11 28.92 -13.13
N TRP A 8 -13.56 28.30 -14.21
CA TRP A 8 -12.94 27.09 -14.75
C TRP A 8 -11.58 27.48 -15.34
N ALA A 9 -10.58 27.63 -14.46
CA ALA A 9 -9.20 27.82 -14.89
C ALA A 9 -8.78 26.62 -15.74
N SER A 10 -8.26 26.90 -16.94
CA SER A 10 -7.78 25.87 -17.88
C SER A 10 -6.64 25.07 -17.24
N LYS A 11 -6.93 23.84 -16.80
CA LYS A 11 -5.95 22.92 -16.21
C LYS A 11 -4.88 22.45 -17.20
N LYS A 12 -5.02 22.77 -18.50
CA LYS A 12 -4.12 22.31 -19.58
C LYS A 12 -2.66 22.72 -19.37
N ASN A 13 -2.40 23.82 -18.64
CA ASN A 13 -1.05 24.31 -18.32
C ASN A 13 -0.75 24.30 -16.82
N LEU A 14 -1.57 23.63 -16.00
CA LEU A 14 -1.33 23.58 -14.56
C LEU A 14 -0.06 22.76 -14.29
N ARG A 15 0.96 23.43 -13.76
CA ARG A 15 2.18 22.79 -13.26
C ARG A 15 2.17 22.78 -11.75
N LEU A 16 2.55 21.66 -11.17
CA LEU A 16 2.59 21.42 -9.73
C LEU A 16 4.02 21.08 -9.33
N ARG A 17 4.45 21.55 -8.16
CA ARG A 17 5.77 21.23 -7.62
C ARG A 17 5.70 19.94 -6.82
N CYS A 18 6.58 18.98 -7.13
CA CYS A 18 6.73 17.78 -6.33
C CYS A 18 7.48 18.09 -5.02
N THR A 19 6.99 17.61 -3.87
CA THR A 19 7.68 17.85 -2.59
C THR A 19 8.99 17.07 -2.44
N GLN A 20 9.15 15.97 -3.19
CA GLN A 20 10.33 15.10 -3.09
C GLN A 20 11.45 15.54 -4.03
N CYS A 21 11.22 15.52 -5.35
CA CYS A 21 12.24 15.92 -6.32
C CYS A 21 12.28 17.43 -6.61
N GLN A 22 11.41 18.22 -5.96
CA GLN A 22 11.31 19.68 -6.09
C GLN A 22 11.02 20.23 -7.50
N SER A 23 10.89 19.35 -8.50
CA SER A 23 10.63 19.69 -9.89
C SER A 23 9.21 20.20 -10.10
N LEU A 24 9.07 21.14 -11.04
CA LEU A 24 7.80 21.70 -11.49
C LEU A 24 7.31 20.90 -12.71
N LEU A 25 6.29 20.06 -12.50
CA LEU A 25 5.81 19.10 -13.51
C LEU A 25 4.35 19.37 -13.90
N PRO A 26 3.92 19.01 -15.12
CA PRO A 26 2.50 19.05 -15.49
C PRO A 26 1.64 18.21 -14.55
N ALA A 27 0.37 18.61 -14.36
CA ALA A 27 -0.58 17.91 -13.51
C ALA A 27 -0.76 16.41 -13.86
N ALA A 28 -0.51 16.00 -15.10
CA ALA A 28 -0.54 14.60 -15.55
C ALA A 28 0.49 13.70 -14.84
N HIS A 29 1.59 14.27 -14.30
CA HIS A 29 2.58 13.52 -13.53
C HIS A 29 2.17 13.29 -12.06
N PHE A 30 0.95 13.66 -11.68
CA PHE A 30 0.43 13.48 -10.33
C PHE A 30 -0.78 12.55 -10.40
N SER A 31 -0.88 11.64 -9.42
CA SER A 31 -2.03 10.73 -9.33
C SER A 31 -3.32 11.54 -9.11
N HIS A 32 -4.37 11.26 -9.89
CA HIS A 32 -5.68 11.92 -9.81
C HIS A 32 -6.46 11.72 -8.49
N ARG A 33 -5.86 11.12 -7.46
CA ARG A 33 -6.54 10.86 -6.19
C ARG A 33 -6.62 12.12 -5.34
N ILE A 34 -7.80 12.36 -4.78
CA ILE A 34 -8.08 13.35 -3.74
C ILE A 34 -7.38 12.88 -2.47
N GLY A 35 -6.09 13.16 -2.35
CA GLY A 35 -5.30 12.92 -1.14
C GLY A 35 -5.29 14.17 -0.25
N PRO A 36 -4.96 14.02 1.05
CA PRO A 36 -4.75 15.18 1.91
C PRO A 36 -3.74 16.14 1.26
N GLN A 37 -4.09 17.42 1.19
CA GLN A 37 -3.36 18.46 0.42
C GLN A 37 -1.91 18.72 0.87
N ARG A 38 -1.41 18.01 1.89
CA ARG A 38 -0.16 18.36 2.57
C ARG A 38 1.11 17.83 1.89
N SER A 39 1.04 16.91 0.92
CA SER A 39 2.22 16.51 0.14
C SER A 39 1.90 16.04 -1.28
N LEU A 40 2.10 16.92 -2.26
CA LEU A 40 2.00 16.60 -3.69
C LEU A 40 3.28 15.90 -4.16
N THR A 41 3.16 14.61 -4.48
CA THR A 41 4.27 13.77 -4.95
C THR A 41 3.99 13.24 -6.35
N CYS A 42 4.96 13.42 -7.25
CA CYS A 42 4.85 12.98 -8.64
C CYS A 42 4.94 11.44 -8.76
N LEU A 43 4.52 10.91 -9.91
CA LEU A 43 4.51 9.47 -10.19
C LEU A 43 5.91 8.85 -10.21
N HIS A 44 6.95 9.62 -10.53
CA HIS A 44 8.34 9.15 -10.49
C HIS A 44 8.87 8.99 -9.05
N CYS A 45 8.40 9.83 -8.13
CA CYS A 45 8.74 9.72 -6.71
C CYS A 45 7.87 8.70 -5.96
N LYS A 46 7.16 7.84 -6.69
CA LYS A 46 6.31 6.79 -6.15
C LYS A 46 6.62 5.46 -6.80
N ARG A 47 6.70 4.41 -6.00
CA ARG A 47 6.76 3.02 -6.46
C ARG A 47 5.39 2.35 -6.34
N LEU A 48 5.09 1.47 -7.28
CA LEU A 48 3.89 0.64 -7.27
C LEU A 48 4.15 -0.59 -6.41
N CYS A 49 3.33 -0.83 -5.39
CA CYS A 49 3.39 -2.08 -4.64
C CYS A 49 2.74 -3.20 -5.46
N THR A 50 3.47 -4.30 -5.70
CA THR A 50 2.99 -5.46 -6.48
C THR A 50 1.83 -6.20 -5.81
N ILE A 51 1.79 -6.21 -4.48
CA ILE A 51 0.76 -6.93 -3.71
C ILE A 51 -0.57 -6.17 -3.67
N CYS A 52 -0.56 -4.87 -3.41
CA CYS A 52 -1.80 -4.09 -3.25
C CYS A 52 -2.15 -3.17 -4.43
N GLY A 53 -1.30 -3.10 -5.45
CA GLY A 53 -1.49 -2.24 -6.62
C GLY A 53 -1.52 -0.74 -6.31
N MET A 54 -1.13 -0.32 -5.11
CA MET A 54 -1.11 1.09 -4.71
C MET A 54 0.27 1.71 -4.92
N ARG A 55 0.30 2.90 -5.53
CA ARG A 55 1.50 3.73 -5.62
C ARG A 55 1.74 4.50 -4.32
N GLN A 56 2.91 4.31 -3.72
CA GLN A 56 3.31 4.94 -2.46
C GLN A 56 4.70 5.57 -2.60
N THR A 57 5.08 6.48 -1.70
CA THR A 57 6.45 7.04 -1.68
C THR A 57 7.46 5.96 -1.29
N PHE A 58 8.73 6.16 -1.64
CA PHE A 58 9.80 5.20 -1.37
C PHE A 58 9.97 4.88 0.13
N ASP A 59 9.63 5.82 1.01
CA ASP A 59 9.64 5.62 2.48
C ASP A 59 8.68 4.52 2.95
N ASN A 60 7.72 4.11 2.11
CA ASN A 60 6.79 3.03 2.41
C ASN A 60 7.30 1.65 1.94
N PHE A 61 8.56 1.54 1.52
CA PHE A 61 9.21 0.31 1.10
C PHE A 61 10.43 0.05 1.97
N ALA A 62 10.72 -1.22 2.26
CA ALA A 62 11.80 -1.61 3.16
C ALA A 62 13.19 -1.36 2.54
N SER A 63 13.31 -1.48 1.22
CA SER A 63 14.56 -1.22 0.49
C SER A 63 14.28 -0.90 -0.98
N GLU A 64 15.31 -0.42 -1.70
CA GLU A 64 15.23 -0.12 -3.12
C GLU A 64 14.98 -1.34 -4.00
N HIS A 65 15.18 -2.56 -3.51
CA HIS A 65 14.99 -3.80 -4.27
C HIS A 65 13.67 -4.50 -3.96
N VAL A 66 12.91 -4.01 -2.98
CA VAL A 66 11.65 -4.62 -2.58
C VAL A 66 10.49 -3.88 -3.23
N ASP A 67 9.67 -4.62 -3.96
CA ASP A 67 8.47 -4.11 -4.65
C ASP A 67 7.20 -4.22 -3.79
N GLU A 68 7.35 -4.67 -2.54
CA GLU A 68 6.28 -4.78 -1.55
C GLU A 68 6.34 -3.60 -0.57
N CYS A 69 5.20 -2.96 -0.34
CA CYS A 69 5.13 -1.90 0.66
C CYS A 69 5.15 -2.47 2.08
N ASN A 70 5.62 -1.68 3.04
CA ASN A 70 5.72 -2.03 4.47
C ASN A 70 4.41 -2.55 5.04
N ARG A 71 3.27 -2.01 4.57
CA ARG A 71 1.94 -2.49 4.99
C ARG A 71 1.63 -3.90 4.49
N CYS A 72 2.04 -4.24 3.28
CA CYS A 72 1.87 -5.58 2.72
C CYS A 72 2.83 -6.57 3.39
N LEU A 73 4.09 -6.19 3.58
CA LEU A 73 5.06 -6.98 4.34
C LEU A 73 4.58 -7.27 5.77
N ALA A 74 4.07 -6.26 6.48
CA ALA A 74 3.51 -6.45 7.81
C ALA A 74 2.31 -7.41 7.82
N LYS A 75 1.43 -7.34 6.81
CA LYS A 75 0.32 -8.28 6.67
C LYS A 75 0.80 -9.70 6.39
N GLN A 76 1.83 -9.87 5.58
CA GLN A 76 2.41 -11.17 5.28
C GLN A 76 3.05 -11.78 6.55
N HIS A 77 3.80 -10.99 7.31
CA HIS A 77 4.37 -11.41 8.59
C HIS A 77 3.28 -11.73 9.64
N LEU A 78 2.16 -11.02 9.63
CA LEU A 78 1.02 -11.39 10.49
C LEU A 78 0.36 -12.67 10.02
N ALA A 79 0.23 -12.89 8.70
CA ALA A 79 -0.33 -14.11 8.14
C ALA A 79 0.58 -15.33 8.36
N SER A 80 1.90 -15.17 8.39
CA SER A 80 2.81 -16.28 8.73
C SER A 80 2.66 -16.72 10.18
N ASN A 81 2.37 -15.79 11.09
CA ASN A 81 2.31 -16.04 12.53
C ASN A 81 0.89 -16.22 13.08
N ASN A 82 -0.15 -15.97 12.28
CA ASN A 82 -1.53 -15.97 12.75
C ASN A 82 -2.49 -16.60 11.73
N VAL A 83 -3.08 -17.73 12.12
CA VAL A 83 -4.06 -18.52 11.34
C VAL A 83 -5.23 -17.66 10.86
N TYR A 84 -5.71 -16.72 11.67
CA TYR A 84 -6.86 -15.88 11.32
C TYR A 84 -6.55 -14.90 10.19
N PHE A 85 -5.28 -14.52 10.00
CA PHE A 85 -4.84 -13.67 8.89
C PHE A 85 -4.44 -14.48 7.67
N ARG A 86 -3.91 -15.69 7.86
CA ARG A 86 -3.61 -16.63 6.77
C ARG A 86 -4.87 -17.12 6.06
N TYR A 87 -5.95 -17.32 6.82
CA TYR A 87 -7.22 -17.83 6.31
C TYR A 87 -8.40 -16.92 6.71
N PRO A 88 -8.54 -15.75 6.07
CA PRO A 88 -9.54 -14.74 6.48
C PRO A 88 -11.00 -15.19 6.31
N ILE A 89 -11.24 -16.30 5.59
CA ILE A 89 -12.57 -16.88 5.32
C ILE A 89 -13.00 -17.89 6.40
N LEU A 90 -12.17 -18.18 7.41
CA LEU A 90 -12.59 -19.06 8.52
C LEU A 90 -13.47 -18.36 9.56
N LYS A 91 -14.23 -17.35 9.14
CA LYS A 91 -15.31 -16.79 9.94
C LYS A 91 -16.54 -17.69 9.82
N TYR A 92 -16.59 -18.68 10.71
CA TYR A 92 -17.82 -19.27 11.26
C TYR A 92 -18.69 -20.07 10.28
N LYS A 93 -18.61 -21.41 10.37
CA LYS A 93 -19.65 -22.45 10.18
C LYS A 93 -19.26 -23.66 9.32
N ALA A 94 -18.15 -23.65 8.58
CA ALA A 94 -17.79 -24.79 7.72
C ALA A 94 -16.28 -24.96 7.47
N CYS A 95 -15.43 -24.76 8.48
CA CYS A 95 -14.02 -25.17 8.34
C CYS A 95 -13.91 -26.66 8.69
N PRO A 96 -13.47 -27.54 7.78
CA PRO A 96 -13.22 -28.94 8.08
C PRO A 96 -11.98 -29.17 8.96
N PHE A 97 -11.20 -28.11 9.21
CA PHE A 97 -9.97 -28.15 10.02
C PHE A 97 -10.14 -27.32 11.28
N SER A 98 -9.71 -27.85 12.43
CA SER A 98 -9.74 -27.09 13.69
C SER A 98 -8.70 -25.96 13.65
N VAL A 99 -9.04 -24.81 14.23
CA VAL A 99 -8.11 -23.67 14.33
C VAL A 99 -6.84 -24.06 15.10
N ASP A 100 -6.96 -25.01 16.04
CA ASP A 100 -5.85 -25.48 16.86
C ASP A 100 -4.88 -26.39 16.09
N GLU A 101 -5.36 -27.28 15.21
CA GLU A 101 -4.48 -28.06 14.31
C GLU A 101 -3.64 -27.13 13.41
N MET A 102 -4.24 -26.08 12.86
CA MET A 102 -3.51 -25.12 12.02
C MET A 102 -2.48 -24.29 12.80
N ARG A 103 -2.74 -24.02 14.09
CA ARG A 103 -1.74 -23.36 14.96
C ARG A 103 -0.53 -24.25 15.18
N ASP A 104 -0.75 -25.55 15.36
CA ASP A 104 0.34 -26.50 15.56
C ASP A 104 1.13 -26.74 14.26
N GLU A 105 0.49 -26.70 13.09
CA GLU A 105 1.20 -26.68 11.80
C GLU A 105 2.08 -25.43 11.65
N LEU A 106 1.58 -24.25 12.00
CA LEU A 106 2.39 -23.02 11.96
C LEU A 106 3.62 -23.10 12.87
N LYS A 107 3.47 -23.64 14.08
CA LYS A 107 4.60 -23.88 15.00
C LYS A 107 5.61 -24.86 14.40
N LYS A 108 5.15 -26.01 13.88
CA LYS A 108 6.01 -27.01 13.25
C LYS A 108 6.77 -26.46 12.03
N SER A 109 6.15 -25.60 11.24
CA SER A 109 6.83 -24.93 10.12
C SER A 109 7.83 -23.86 10.56
N GLY A 110 7.57 -23.15 11.66
CA GLY A 110 8.50 -22.16 12.22
C GLY A 110 9.75 -22.80 12.82
N ASP A 111 9.64 -23.99 13.41
CA ASP A 111 10.77 -24.73 13.97
C ASP A 111 11.74 -25.28 12.90
N GLN A 112 11.30 -25.42 11.64
CA GLN A 112 12.14 -25.89 10.53
C GLN A 112 12.96 -24.77 9.85
N GLU A 113 12.56 -23.50 9.99
CA GLU A 113 13.30 -22.35 9.42
C GLU A 113 14.31 -21.72 10.41
N GLY A 114 14.25 -22.05 11.70
CA GLY A 114 15.21 -21.60 12.72
C GLY A 114 16.48 -22.46 12.87
N GLY A 115 16.61 -23.51 12.05
CA GLY A 115 17.71 -24.46 12.08
C GLY A 115 18.55 -24.47 10.80
N ARG A 116 19.18 -23.34 10.46
CA ARG A 116 20.30 -23.34 9.51
C ARG A 116 21.25 -22.18 9.74
#